data_AF-A0A7J6N6A5-F1
#
_entry.id   AF-A0A7J6N6A5-F1
#
_cell.length_a   1.000
_cell.length_b   1.000
_cell.length_c   1.000
_cell.angle_alpha   90.00
_cell.angle_beta   90.00
_cell.angle_gamma   90.00
#
_symmetry.space_group_name_H-M   'P 1'
#
loop_
_entity.id
_entity.type
_entity.pdbx_description
1 polymer ?
#
loop_
_entity_poly.entity_id
_entity_poly.type
_entity_poly.pdbx_seq_one_letter_code
_entity_poly.pdbx_strand_id
1 'polypeptide(L)'
;MTREEREETMAEVQRLFSASNIEFLKERGRKKLESDISGQGQEPAAGVESDDVYEGEVDLGFGNRLELDELEIDKQKWMEPVAEEEDLPRPEDESFEGRRFDFEGNELKRESSGVEEKYDPILYHHGEEPGRPGYTVQELLVLSDSNNAGQRQLALRTLGNIISNDSDVSQLWIR
;
A
#
# COMPACT_ATOMS: atom_id res chain seq x y z
N MET A 1 32.30 10.64 14.92
CA MET A 1 31.54 10.44 16.16
C MET A 1 32.51 10.09 17.28
N THR A 2 33.00 11.10 17.97
CA THR A 2 33.88 10.96 19.14
C THR A 2 33.06 10.47 20.34
N ARG A 3 33.72 9.96 21.38
CA ARG A 3 33.06 9.44 22.60
C ARG A 3 32.26 10.54 23.30
N GLU A 4 32.75 11.76 23.25
CA GLU A 4 32.13 12.96 23.83
C GLU A 4 30.81 13.30 23.12
N GLU A 5 30.79 13.28 21.78
CA GLU A 5 29.57 13.48 20.98
C GLU A 5 28.51 12.40 21.27
N ARG A 6 28.92 11.18 21.63
CA ARG A 6 27.99 10.10 22.02
C ARG A 6 27.39 10.32 23.41
N GLU A 7 28.15 10.87 24.34
CA GLU A 7 27.69 11.16 25.70
C GLU A 7 26.75 12.37 25.71
N GLU A 8 27.03 13.40 24.90
CA GLU A 8 26.15 14.56 24.70
C GLU A 8 24.82 14.16 24.05
N THR A 9 24.86 13.34 22.98
CA THR A 9 23.64 12.85 22.33
C THR A 9 22.81 11.96 23.27
N MET A 10 23.45 11.14 24.10
CA MET A 10 22.75 10.33 25.09
C MET A 10 22.13 11.18 26.20
N ALA A 11 22.80 12.25 26.64
CA ALA A 11 22.24 13.18 27.63
C ALA A 11 21.02 13.94 27.09
N GLU A 12 21.06 14.35 25.82
CA GLU A 12 19.92 15.03 25.19
C GLU A 12 18.72 14.08 25.01
N VAL A 13 18.97 12.82 24.60
CA VAL A 13 17.93 11.78 24.55
C VAL A 13 17.33 11.55 25.94
N GLN A 14 18.13 11.46 27.00
CA GLN A 14 17.62 11.28 28.37
C GLN A 14 16.79 12.48 28.86
N ARG A 15 17.13 13.69 28.42
CA ARG A 15 16.35 14.91 28.71
C ARG A 15 15.01 14.92 27.99
N LEU A 16 14.98 14.51 26.72
CA LEU A 16 13.76 14.41 25.92
C LEU A 16 12.83 13.29 26.43
N PHE A 17 13.40 12.17 26.86
CA PHE A 17 12.68 11.08 27.53
C PHE A 17 12.65 11.24 29.05
N SER A 18 12.56 12.49 29.55
CA SER A 18 12.31 12.72 30.97
C SER A 18 11.00 12.05 31.40
N ALA A 19 10.93 11.63 32.67
CA ALA A 19 9.76 10.93 33.21
C ALA A 19 8.45 11.70 32.98
N SER A 20 8.50 13.04 33.05
CA SER A 20 7.37 13.93 32.78
C SER A 20 6.91 13.89 31.32
N ASN A 21 7.83 13.85 30.35
CA ASN A 21 7.48 13.73 28.93
C ASN A 21 6.89 12.36 28.59
N ILE A 22 7.38 11.30 29.24
CA ILE A 22 6.84 9.95 29.09
C ILE A 22 5.43 9.87 29.67
N GLU A 23 5.20 10.48 30.84
CA GLU A 23 3.88 10.56 31.46
C GLU A 23 2.90 11.38 30.60
N PHE A 24 3.35 12.50 30.04
CA PHE A 24 2.57 13.31 29.10
C PHE A 24 2.21 12.53 27.82
N LEU A 25 3.15 11.77 27.24
CA LEU A 25 2.88 10.94 26.06
C LEU A 25 1.92 9.78 26.39
N LYS A 26 2.03 9.19 27.59
CA LYS A 26 1.07 8.19 28.08
C LYS A 26 -0.32 8.79 28.27
N GLU A 27 -0.43 9.97 28.87
CA GLU A 27 -1.69 10.70 29.06
C GLU A 27 -2.35 11.05 27.72
N ARG A 28 -1.54 11.46 26.72
CA ARG A 28 -2.02 11.76 25.37
C ARG A 28 -2.46 10.50 24.61
N GLY A 29 -1.72 9.40 24.74
CA GLY A 29 -2.12 8.11 24.21
C GLY A 29 -3.41 7.60 24.86
N ARG A 30 -3.56 7.81 26.17
CA ARG A 30 -4.77 7.48 26.93
C ARG A 30 -5.96 8.33 26.49
N LYS A 31 -5.79 9.64 26.25
CA LYS A 31 -6.84 10.50 25.68
C LYS A 31 -7.25 10.11 24.26
N LYS A 32 -6.32 9.63 23.45
CA LYS A 32 -6.62 9.09 22.11
C LYS A 32 -7.38 7.76 22.21
N LEU A 33 -6.98 6.90 23.14
CA LEU A 33 -7.72 5.67 23.44
C LEU A 33 -9.11 5.98 24.02
N GLU A 34 -9.25 7.00 24.87
CA GLU A 34 -10.54 7.47 25.39
C GLU A 34 -11.41 8.13 24.31
N SER A 35 -10.83 8.86 23.33
CA SER A 35 -11.59 9.38 22.19
C SER A 35 -11.99 8.29 21.20
N ASP A 36 -11.17 7.27 21.05
CA ASP A 36 -11.45 6.11 20.20
C ASP A 36 -12.48 5.18 20.89
N ILE A 37 -12.48 5.08 22.23
CA ILE A 37 -13.49 4.37 23.05
C ILE A 37 -14.79 5.17 23.18
N SER A 38 -14.74 6.51 23.31
CA SER A 38 -15.95 7.36 23.29
C SER A 38 -16.50 7.58 21.88
N GLY A 39 -15.71 7.28 20.85
CA GLY A 39 -16.07 7.36 19.44
C GLY A 39 -16.63 6.04 18.87
N GLN A 40 -16.69 4.98 19.66
CA GLN A 40 -17.31 3.71 19.28
C GLN A 40 -18.26 3.24 20.38
N GLY A 41 -19.45 3.82 20.35
CA GLY A 41 -20.52 3.50 21.30
C GLY A 41 -21.81 4.22 20.98
N GLN A 42 -22.22 4.25 19.72
CA GLN A 42 -23.64 4.48 19.42
C GLN A 42 -24.30 3.11 19.39
N GLU A 43 -24.70 2.63 20.57
CA GLU A 43 -25.81 1.67 20.66
C GLU A 43 -27.01 2.27 19.90
N PRO A 44 -27.81 1.46 19.20
CA PRO A 44 -29.02 1.94 18.55
C PRO A 44 -29.93 2.55 19.63
N ALA A 45 -30.26 3.83 19.48
CA ALA A 45 -31.14 4.51 20.40
C ALA A 45 -32.48 3.76 20.49
N ALA A 46 -32.70 3.08 21.61
CA ALA A 46 -34.02 2.60 21.99
C ALA A 46 -34.89 3.81 22.32
N GLY A 47 -35.95 4.00 21.52
CA GLY A 47 -37.05 4.91 21.83
C GLY A 47 -36.91 6.31 21.27
N VAL A 48 -36.83 6.46 19.94
CA VAL A 48 -37.51 7.58 19.29
C VAL A 48 -38.93 7.08 19.06
N GLU A 49 -39.90 7.64 19.80
CA GLU A 49 -41.31 7.47 19.50
C GLU A 49 -41.53 7.82 18.03
N SER A 50 -41.93 6.80 17.28
CA SER A 50 -42.24 6.88 15.86
C SER A 50 -43.61 7.53 15.70
N ASP A 51 -43.69 8.85 15.84
CA ASP A 51 -44.95 9.56 15.62
C ASP A 51 -44.94 10.52 14.43
N ASP A 52 -43.89 10.49 13.60
CA ASP A 52 -43.91 11.18 12.32
C ASP A 52 -43.34 10.29 11.21
N VAL A 53 -44.05 9.19 10.90
CA VAL A 53 -44.05 8.70 9.53
C VAL A 53 -44.72 9.79 8.72
N TYR A 54 -43.92 10.66 8.10
CA TYR A 54 -44.43 11.52 7.04
C TYR A 54 -44.86 10.59 5.90
N GLU A 55 -46.12 10.17 5.90
CA GLU A 55 -46.82 9.54 4.77
C GLU A 55 -47.08 10.56 3.64
N GLY A 56 -46.15 11.51 3.47
CA GLY A 56 -46.08 12.30 2.27
C GLY A 56 -45.32 11.49 1.25
N GLU A 57 -45.96 11.14 0.14
CA GLU A 57 -45.23 10.87 -1.09
C GLU A 57 -44.26 12.04 -1.29
N VAL A 58 -42.95 11.78 -1.13
CA VAL A 58 -41.93 12.71 -1.61
C VAL A 58 -42.02 12.67 -3.13
N ASP A 59 -42.89 13.52 -3.68
CA ASP A 59 -42.89 13.83 -5.09
C ASP A 59 -41.55 14.51 -5.38
N LEU A 60 -40.56 13.69 -5.73
CA LEU A 60 -39.25 14.17 -6.14
C LEU A 60 -39.35 14.96 -7.45
N GLY A 61 -40.51 15.06 -8.10
CA GLY A 61 -40.71 15.92 -9.28
C GLY A 61 -39.87 15.52 -10.49
N PHE A 62 -39.17 14.39 -10.42
CA PHE A 62 -38.42 13.77 -11.49
C PHE A 62 -39.17 12.47 -11.81
N GLY A 63 -40.23 12.46 -12.60
CA GLY A 63 -40.22 13.03 -13.94
C GLY A 63 -39.33 12.20 -14.85
N ASN A 64 -38.11 11.85 -14.46
CA ASN A 64 -37.19 11.07 -15.28
C ASN A 64 -36.47 10.09 -14.36
N ARG A 65 -36.59 8.80 -14.67
CA ARG A 65 -35.63 7.77 -14.27
C ARG A 65 -34.21 8.36 -14.37
N LEU A 66 -33.44 8.32 -13.28
CA LEU A 66 -32.08 8.86 -13.20
C LEU A 66 -31.27 8.46 -14.44
N GLU A 67 -31.25 9.32 -15.44
CA GLU A 67 -30.36 9.21 -16.58
C GLU A 67 -29.02 9.69 -16.04
N LEU A 68 -28.18 8.72 -15.66
CA LEU A 68 -26.81 8.99 -15.26
C LEU A 68 -26.14 9.71 -16.43
N ASP A 69 -25.60 10.91 -16.18
CA ASP A 69 -24.80 11.63 -17.15
C ASP A 69 -23.55 10.78 -17.51
N GLU A 70 -22.97 10.97 -18.69
CA GLU A 70 -21.78 10.23 -19.14
C GLU A 70 -20.64 10.33 -18.12
N LEU A 71 -20.51 11.50 -17.47
CA LEU A 71 -19.58 11.76 -16.37
C LEU A 71 -19.87 10.94 -15.11
N GLU A 72 -21.13 10.67 -14.80
CA GLU A 72 -21.53 9.88 -13.63
C GLU A 72 -21.32 8.39 -13.89
N ILE A 73 -21.60 7.94 -15.12
CA ILE A 73 -21.28 6.59 -15.59
C ILE A 73 -19.77 6.34 -15.53
N ASP A 74 -18.94 7.29 -15.99
CA ASP A 74 -17.49 7.15 -15.94
C ASP A 74 -16.93 7.13 -14.51
N LYS A 75 -17.51 7.91 -13.59
CA LYS A 75 -17.19 7.79 -12.16
C LYS A 75 -17.59 6.43 -11.58
N GLN A 76 -18.70 5.86 -12.05
CA GLN A 76 -19.18 4.57 -11.58
C GLN A 76 -18.31 3.42 -12.08
N LYS A 77 -17.77 3.51 -13.30
CA LYS A 77 -16.77 2.56 -13.82
C LYS A 77 -15.50 2.49 -12.96
N TRP A 78 -15.13 3.57 -12.27
CA TRP A 78 -13.98 3.54 -11.35
C TRP A 78 -14.24 2.71 -10.08
N MET A 79 -15.50 2.41 -9.77
CA MET A 79 -15.89 1.52 -8.67
C MET A 79 -16.09 0.08 -9.12
N GLU A 80 -15.99 -0.21 -10.42
CA GLU A 80 -16.04 -1.58 -10.89
C GLU A 80 -14.83 -2.35 -10.31
N PRO A 81 -15.04 -3.60 -9.85
CA PRO A 81 -13.93 -4.43 -9.43
C PRO A 81 -12.96 -4.54 -10.61
N VAL A 82 -11.67 -4.37 -10.34
CA VAL A 82 -10.62 -4.63 -11.33
C VAL A 82 -10.88 -6.05 -11.85
N ALA A 83 -11.10 -6.19 -13.16
CA ALA A 83 -11.32 -7.50 -13.76
C ALA A 83 -10.17 -8.42 -13.32
N GLU A 84 -10.51 -9.56 -12.72
CA GLU A 84 -9.54 -10.58 -12.37
C GLU A 84 -8.72 -10.86 -13.62
N GLU A 85 -7.39 -10.77 -13.52
CA GLU A 85 -6.54 -10.67 -14.71
C GLU A 85 -6.58 -11.95 -15.60
N GLU A 86 -7.37 -12.96 -15.24
CA GLU A 86 -7.55 -14.20 -16.00
C GLU A 86 -8.03 -13.98 -17.44
N ASP A 87 -8.77 -12.90 -17.73
CA ASP A 87 -9.41 -12.70 -19.04
C ASP A 87 -8.59 -11.90 -20.08
N LEU A 88 -7.39 -11.43 -19.74
CA LEU A 88 -6.54 -10.73 -20.71
C LEU A 88 -5.66 -11.72 -21.49
N PRO A 89 -5.84 -11.87 -22.82
CA PRO A 89 -4.93 -12.68 -23.64
C PRO A 89 -3.56 -12.02 -23.60
N ARG A 90 -2.61 -12.64 -22.89
CA ARG A 90 -1.31 -12.02 -22.62
C ARG A 90 -0.21 -12.60 -23.47
N PRO A 91 0.69 -11.74 -24.00
CA PRO A 91 1.82 -12.20 -24.79
C PRO A 91 2.69 -13.12 -23.93
N GLU A 92 3.06 -14.26 -24.51
CA GLU A 92 4.01 -15.24 -23.96
C GLU A 92 5.44 -14.69 -23.99
N ASP A 93 5.63 -13.43 -23.64
CA ASP A 93 6.94 -12.80 -23.69
C ASP A 93 7.74 -13.25 -22.47
N GLU A 94 8.35 -14.44 -22.57
CA GLU A 94 9.44 -14.96 -21.70
C GLU A 94 10.72 -14.09 -21.76
N SER A 95 10.61 -12.85 -22.26
CA SER A 95 11.67 -11.88 -22.29
C SER A 95 12.11 -11.54 -20.86
N PHE A 96 13.41 -11.28 -20.69
CA PHE A 96 13.97 -10.89 -19.39
C PHE A 96 13.30 -9.63 -18.83
N GLU A 97 12.83 -8.73 -19.71
CA GLU A 97 12.15 -7.49 -19.36
C GLU A 97 10.78 -7.71 -18.69
N GLY A 98 10.08 -8.79 -19.04
CA GLY A 98 8.79 -9.17 -18.45
C GLY A 98 8.89 -9.99 -17.14
N ARG A 99 10.10 -10.34 -16.70
CA ARG A 99 10.32 -11.09 -15.46
C ARG A 99 10.15 -10.20 -14.24
N ARG A 100 9.45 -10.71 -13.23
CA ARG A 100 9.23 -10.03 -11.95
C ARG A 100 10.10 -10.66 -10.88
N PHE A 101 10.61 -9.82 -10.00
CA PHE A 101 11.51 -10.23 -8.93
C PHE A 101 10.97 -9.80 -7.57
N ASP A 102 11.25 -10.60 -6.54
CA ASP A 102 11.06 -10.21 -5.16
C ASP A 102 12.20 -9.29 -4.66
N PHE A 103 12.10 -8.80 -3.43
CA PHE A 103 13.16 -7.95 -2.85
C PHE A 103 14.48 -8.68 -2.58
N GLU A 104 14.45 -10.01 -2.50
CA GLU A 104 15.62 -10.86 -2.34
C GLU A 104 16.29 -11.18 -3.67
N GLY A 105 15.71 -10.75 -4.80
CA GLY A 105 16.23 -10.95 -6.15
C GLY A 105 15.88 -12.32 -6.74
N ASN A 106 14.88 -13.01 -6.21
CA ASN A 106 14.37 -14.25 -6.78
C ASN A 106 13.32 -13.96 -7.86
N GLU A 107 13.37 -14.68 -8.97
CA GLU A 107 12.39 -14.57 -10.04
C GLU A 107 11.06 -15.19 -9.61
N LEU A 108 9.99 -14.38 -9.64
CA LEU A 108 8.62 -14.81 -9.38
C LEU A 108 8.04 -15.40 -10.66
N LYS A 109 7.97 -16.74 -10.70
CA LYS A 109 7.30 -17.45 -11.79
C LYS A 109 5.82 -17.08 -11.78
N ARG A 110 5.26 -16.91 -12.98
CA ARG A 110 3.82 -16.76 -13.14
C ARG A 110 3.18 -18.06 -12.66
N GLU A 111 2.47 -18.01 -11.54
CA GLU A 111 1.84 -19.19 -10.98
C GLU A 111 0.79 -19.72 -11.97
N SER A 112 1.04 -20.91 -12.51
CA SER A 112 0.01 -21.68 -13.16
C SER A 112 -0.90 -22.24 -12.07
N SER A 113 -2.12 -21.69 -11.99
CA SER A 113 -3.26 -22.17 -11.21
C SER A 113 -3.20 -22.06 -9.68
N GLY A 114 -3.98 -21.10 -9.15
CA GLY A 114 -4.88 -21.35 -8.01
C GLY A 114 -4.32 -21.29 -6.59
N VAL A 115 -3.06 -20.91 -6.40
CA VAL A 115 -2.54 -20.62 -5.05
C VAL A 115 -2.33 -19.12 -4.94
N GLU A 116 -3.24 -18.44 -4.23
CA GLU A 116 -2.98 -17.09 -3.75
C GLU A 116 -1.88 -17.17 -2.68
N GLU A 117 -0.62 -17.27 -3.10
CA GLU A 117 0.48 -16.99 -2.19
C GLU A 117 0.33 -15.53 -1.75
N LYS A 118 0.10 -15.33 -0.45
CA LYS A 118 0.01 -13.99 0.14
C LYS A 118 1.42 -13.42 0.21
N TYR A 119 1.85 -12.81 -0.88
CA TYR A 119 3.07 -12.01 -0.90
C TYR A 119 2.89 -10.76 -0.02
N ASP A 120 4.01 -10.21 0.47
CA ASP A 120 3.98 -8.96 1.23
C ASP A 120 3.27 -7.87 0.41
N PRO A 121 2.34 -7.10 1.00
CA PRO A 121 1.56 -6.08 0.28
C PRO A 121 2.43 -5.03 -0.44
N ILE A 122 3.66 -4.85 0.02
CA ILE A 122 4.65 -3.89 -0.53
C ILE A 122 5.20 -4.38 -1.88
N LEU A 123 5.05 -5.68 -2.15
CA LEU A 123 5.54 -6.32 -3.37
C LEU A 123 4.57 -6.14 -4.54
N TYR A 124 3.32 -5.77 -4.28
CA TYR A 124 2.36 -5.39 -5.30
C TYR A 124 2.57 -3.92 -5.67
N HIS A 125 3.08 -3.69 -6.87
CA HIS A 125 3.23 -2.34 -7.39
C HIS A 125 1.95 -1.89 -8.10
N HIS A 126 1.57 -0.62 -7.96
CA HIS A 126 0.42 -0.02 -8.65
C HIS A 126 0.73 0.36 -10.11
N GLY A 127 1.50 -0.48 -10.81
CA GLY A 127 1.91 -0.28 -12.19
C GLY A 127 0.87 -0.79 -13.19
N GLU A 128 1.34 -1.27 -14.35
CA GLU A 128 0.47 -1.81 -15.41
C GLU A 128 -0.15 -3.17 -15.06
N GLU A 129 0.36 -3.86 -14.03
CA GLU A 129 -0.18 -5.14 -13.53
C GLU A 129 -0.33 -5.10 -11.98
N PRO A 130 -1.34 -4.41 -11.44
CA PRO A 130 -1.53 -4.27 -10.00
C PRO A 130 -1.89 -5.58 -9.29
N GLY A 131 -2.36 -6.59 -10.03
CA GLY A 131 -2.69 -7.91 -9.50
C GLY A 131 -1.48 -8.84 -9.36
N ARG A 132 -0.29 -8.43 -9.84
CA ARG A 132 0.90 -9.29 -9.87
C ARG A 132 1.98 -8.80 -8.89
N PRO A 133 2.45 -9.66 -7.98
CA PRO A 133 3.54 -9.32 -7.09
C PRO A 133 4.87 -9.24 -7.85
N GLY A 134 5.74 -8.36 -7.39
CA GLY A 134 7.12 -8.23 -7.82
C GLY A 134 7.34 -7.05 -8.74
N TYR A 135 8.61 -6.65 -8.84
CA TYR A 135 9.05 -5.55 -9.68
C TYR A 135 9.80 -6.10 -10.90
N THR A 136 9.52 -5.55 -12.06
CA THR A 136 10.35 -5.76 -13.26
C THR A 136 11.65 -4.97 -13.16
N VAL A 137 12.67 -5.37 -13.91
CA VAL A 137 13.94 -4.64 -13.96
C VAL A 137 13.73 -3.20 -14.45
N GLN A 138 12.82 -2.98 -15.41
CA GLN A 138 12.49 -1.64 -15.90
C GLN A 138 11.85 -0.77 -14.81
N GLU A 139 10.90 -1.30 -14.04
CA GLU A 139 10.30 -0.57 -12.91
C GLU A 139 11.35 -0.22 -11.84
N LEU A 140 12.25 -1.14 -11.52
CA LEU A 140 13.34 -0.89 -10.58
C LEU A 140 14.30 0.21 -11.08
N LEU A 141 14.61 0.25 -12.37
CA LEU A 141 15.42 1.33 -12.95
C LEU A 141 14.72 2.69 -12.82
N VAL A 142 13.42 2.76 -13.09
CA VAL A 142 12.64 4.00 -12.89
C VAL A 142 12.61 4.40 -11.41
N LEU A 143 12.40 3.46 -10.49
CA LEU A 143 12.40 3.72 -9.05
C LEU A 143 13.76 4.16 -8.52
N SER A 144 14.85 3.71 -9.15
CA SER A 144 16.21 4.12 -8.79
C SER A 144 16.47 5.62 -9.02
N ASP A 145 15.72 6.26 -9.91
CA ASP A 145 15.77 7.69 -10.19
C ASP A 145 14.71 8.51 -9.40
N SER A 146 13.91 7.85 -8.56
CA SER A 146 12.87 8.54 -7.78
C SER A 146 13.46 9.59 -6.84
N ASN A 147 12.78 10.71 -6.65
CA ASN A 147 13.18 11.72 -5.66
C ASN A 147 13.04 11.21 -4.20
N ASN A 148 12.27 10.13 -3.98
CA ASN A 148 12.14 9.48 -2.68
C ASN A 148 13.35 8.57 -2.38
N ALA A 149 14.11 8.92 -1.33
CA ALA A 149 15.31 8.18 -0.93
C ALA A 149 15.04 6.70 -0.58
N GLY A 150 13.88 6.40 0.03
CA GLY A 150 13.50 5.03 0.37
C GLY A 150 13.25 4.18 -0.88
N GLN A 151 12.57 4.74 -1.88
CA GLN A 151 12.34 4.05 -3.17
C GLN A 151 13.65 3.78 -3.91
N ARG A 152 14.57 4.74 -3.93
CA ARG A 152 15.90 4.53 -4.52
C ARG A 152 16.69 3.44 -3.82
N GLN A 153 16.72 3.47 -2.48
CA GLN A 153 17.44 2.47 -1.69
C GLN A 153 16.86 1.06 -1.91
N LEU A 154 15.53 0.94 -1.92
CA LEU A 154 14.84 -0.31 -2.22
C LEU A 154 15.21 -0.81 -3.61
N ALA A 155 15.06 0.03 -4.63
CA ALA A 155 15.32 -0.34 -6.02
C ALA A 155 16.77 -0.78 -6.24
N LEU A 156 17.74 -0.01 -5.75
CA LEU A 156 19.16 -0.34 -5.89
C LEU A 156 19.53 -1.62 -5.14
N ARG A 157 18.97 -1.84 -3.95
CA ARG A 157 19.16 -3.09 -3.19
C ARG A 157 18.63 -4.28 -3.95
N THR A 158 17.40 -4.20 -4.46
CA THR A 158 16.77 -5.28 -5.21
C THR A 158 17.53 -5.57 -6.50
N LEU A 159 17.95 -4.55 -7.26
CA LEU A 159 18.81 -4.73 -8.44
C LEU A 159 20.13 -5.41 -8.10
N GLY A 160 20.77 -5.01 -7.00
CA GLY A 160 21.99 -5.66 -6.51
C GLY A 160 21.78 -7.13 -6.17
N ASN A 161 20.65 -7.46 -5.54
CA ASN A 161 20.28 -8.83 -5.21
C ASN A 161 20.01 -9.67 -6.46
N ILE A 162 19.29 -9.14 -7.45
CA ILE A 162 19.06 -9.81 -8.74
C ILE A 162 20.39 -10.17 -9.40
N ILE A 163 21.31 -9.20 -9.50
CA ILE A 163 22.64 -9.41 -10.10
C ILE A 163 23.47 -10.43 -9.31
N SER A 164 23.34 -10.45 -7.99
CA SER A 164 24.09 -11.36 -7.12
C SER A 164 23.57 -12.80 -7.20
N ASN A 165 22.26 -12.97 -7.38
CA ASN A 165 21.62 -14.27 -7.49
C ASN A 165 21.74 -14.85 -8.91
N ASP A 166 21.93 -14.00 -9.90
CA ASP A 166 22.12 -14.44 -11.28
C ASP A 166 23.52 -15.09 -11.44
N SER A 167 23.50 -16.41 -11.58
CA SER A 167 24.68 -17.27 -11.67
C SER A 167 25.58 -16.96 -12.87
N ASP A 168 25.03 -16.36 -13.92
CA ASP A 168 25.80 -16.02 -15.13
C ASP A 168 26.70 -14.79 -14.92
N VAL A 169 26.28 -13.84 -14.09
CA VAL A 169 27.05 -12.62 -13.84
C VAL A 169 28.24 -12.92 -12.93
N SER A 170 28.12 -13.87 -12.01
CA SER A 170 29.23 -14.31 -11.15
C SER A 170 30.45 -14.83 -11.94
N GLN A 171 30.26 -15.31 -13.17
CA GLN A 171 31.34 -15.80 -14.03
C GLN A 171 32.08 -14.67 -14.79
N LEU A 172 31.50 -13.46 -14.87
CA LEU A 172 32.07 -12.33 -15.62
C LEU A 172 33.12 -11.54 -14.83
N TRP A 173 33.12 -11.61 -13.49
CA TRP A 173 33.97 -10.79 -12.62
C TRP A 173 35.25 -11.51 -12.14
N ILE A 174 35.47 -12.76 -12.57
CA ILE A 174 36.65 -13.59 -12.23
C ILE A 174 37.71 -13.58 -13.35
N ARG A 175 37.78 -12.54 -14.19
CA ARG A 175 38.81 -12.40 -15.23
C ARG A 175 39.74 -11.22 -15.04
#